data_AF-A0A842WD69-F1
#
_entry.id   AF-A0A842WD69-F1
#
_cell.length_a   1.000
_cell.length_b   1.000
_cell.length_c   1.000
_cell.angle_alpha   90.00
_cell.angle_beta   90.00
_cell.angle_gamma   90.00
#
_symmetry.space_group_name_H-M   'P 1'
#
loop_
_entity.id
_entity.type
_entity.pdbx_description
1 polymer ?
#
loop_
_entity_poly.entity_id
_entity_poly.type
_entity_poly.pdbx_seq_one_letter_code
_entity_poly.pdbx_strand_id
1 'polypeptide(L)'
;MADNPEEPKEEVTPKEKKPVAEKKPEKPEKPKRPKPKKKAKKKNKVVRVEHCRGKRKRSIARATVKEGNGRLRVNSKLISSFGNKYFIKIVEEPLALIGPDGLKVDITVRVHGGGEMGQAQACRTAVARALAKYFGEEVRAKYKEDDSYLLREDRRRVEPKKYMGPKARARNQKSYR
;
A
#
# COMPACT_ATOMS: atom_id res chain seq x y z
N MET A 1 -83.50 -42.39 -18.80
CA MET A 1 -82.33 -41.75 -19.43
C MET A 1 -81.35 -41.43 -18.31
N ALA A 2 -80.27 -42.22 -18.27
CA ALA A 2 -79.01 -42.12 -17.51
C ALA A 2 -79.09 -41.47 -16.10
N ASP A 3 -79.03 -42.27 -15.03
CA ASP A 3 -77.79 -42.65 -14.30
C ASP A 3 -77.20 -41.43 -13.55
N ASN A 4 -76.90 -41.41 -12.26
CA ASN A 4 -76.69 -42.40 -11.19
C ASN A 4 -76.55 -41.57 -9.87
N PRO A 5 -76.48 -42.13 -8.65
CA PRO A 5 -77.34 -41.74 -7.54
C PRO A 5 -76.54 -41.52 -6.23
N GLU A 6 -77.29 -41.56 -5.12
CA GLU A 6 -76.90 -41.97 -3.76
C GLU A 6 -76.23 -40.95 -2.80
N GLU A 7 -77.12 -40.44 -1.95
CA GLU A 7 -77.04 -40.09 -0.52
C GLU A 7 -76.25 -41.15 0.33
N PRO A 8 -76.16 -41.12 1.70
CA PRO A 8 -76.77 -40.22 2.70
C PRO A 8 -75.93 -39.86 3.96
N LYS A 9 -76.45 -38.86 4.70
CA LYS A 9 -76.62 -38.68 6.16
C LYS A 9 -75.59 -39.26 7.16
N GLU A 10 -75.17 -38.42 8.10
CA GLU A 10 -75.42 -38.68 9.55
C GLU A 10 -75.29 -37.40 10.42
N GLU A 11 -76.30 -37.22 11.28
CA GLU A 11 -76.42 -36.25 12.38
C GLU A 11 -75.44 -36.66 13.53
N VAL A 12 -75.03 -35.86 14.53
CA VAL A 12 -75.78 -35.42 15.73
C VAL A 12 -74.83 -34.57 16.63
N THR A 13 -75.16 -33.28 16.79
CA THR A 13 -75.18 -32.36 17.97
C THR A 13 -74.20 -32.50 19.20
N PRO A 14 -74.28 -31.65 20.27
CA PRO A 14 -73.34 -30.53 20.51
C PRO A 14 -72.70 -30.53 21.92
N LYS A 15 -71.54 -29.86 22.17
CA LYS A 15 -71.16 -29.48 23.55
C LYS A 15 -70.49 -28.11 23.67
N GLU A 16 -71.19 -27.30 24.47
CA GLU A 16 -70.87 -26.03 25.13
C GLU A 16 -69.40 -25.81 25.54
N LYS A 17 -68.90 -24.57 25.41
CA LYS A 17 -68.81 -23.64 26.55
C LYS A 17 -68.33 -22.23 26.15
N LYS A 18 -69.07 -21.27 26.71
CA LYS A 18 -68.97 -19.80 26.86
C LYS A 18 -67.55 -19.26 27.15
N PRO A 19 -67.37 -17.92 27.28
CA PRO A 19 -67.73 -16.82 26.39
C PRO A 19 -66.49 -15.98 26.00
N VAL A 20 -66.59 -15.25 24.89
CA VAL A 20 -65.60 -14.26 24.45
C VAL A 20 -65.66 -13.04 25.39
N ALA A 21 -64.59 -12.79 26.13
CA ALA A 21 -64.36 -11.53 26.86
C ALA A 21 -63.19 -10.78 26.19
N GLU A 22 -63.42 -9.48 25.95
CA GLU A 22 -62.57 -8.56 25.20
C GLU A 22 -61.09 -8.58 25.64
N LYS A 23 -60.19 -8.59 24.66
CA LYS A 23 -58.79 -8.19 24.85
C LYS A 23 -58.47 -7.03 23.91
N LYS A 24 -58.13 -5.89 24.52
CA LYS A 24 -57.67 -4.63 23.91
C LYS A 24 -56.65 -4.87 22.78
N PRO A 25 -56.58 -4.00 21.75
CA PRO A 25 -55.58 -4.14 20.70
C PRO A 25 -54.17 -3.90 21.27
N GLU A 26 -53.37 -4.97 21.35
CA GLU A 26 -51.95 -4.88 21.67
C GLU A 26 -51.21 -4.20 20.51
N LYS A 27 -50.49 -3.11 20.82
CA LYS A 27 -49.55 -2.46 19.90
C LYS A 27 -48.50 -3.48 19.45
N PRO A 28 -48.08 -3.49 18.17
CA PRO A 28 -47.04 -4.41 17.72
C PRO A 28 -45.70 -4.04 18.38
N GLU A 29 -45.18 -4.91 19.25
CA GLU A 29 -43.81 -4.77 19.76
C GLU A 29 -42.83 -4.93 18.60
N LYS A 30 -42.08 -3.85 18.32
CA LYS A 30 -40.99 -3.86 17.35
C LYS A 30 -39.96 -4.92 17.74
N PRO A 31 -39.43 -5.72 16.79
CA PRO A 31 -38.41 -6.72 17.10
C PRO A 31 -37.17 -6.02 17.68
N LYS A 32 -36.80 -6.38 18.91
CA LYS A 32 -35.57 -5.90 19.58
C LYS A 32 -34.37 -6.30 18.72
N ARG A 33 -33.77 -5.33 18.04
CA ARG A 33 -32.54 -5.52 17.25
C ARG A 33 -31.47 -6.19 18.13
N PRO A 34 -30.79 -7.26 17.66
CA PRO A 34 -29.70 -7.85 18.42
C PRO A 34 -28.61 -6.79 18.63
N LYS A 35 -28.20 -6.57 19.88
CA LYS A 35 -27.14 -5.62 20.22
C LYS A 35 -25.87 -5.96 19.42
N PRO A 36 -25.17 -4.98 18.81
CA PRO A 36 -23.97 -5.27 18.04
C PRO A 36 -22.92 -5.90 18.95
N LYS A 37 -22.51 -7.14 18.65
CA LYS A 37 -21.43 -7.84 19.36
C LYS A 37 -20.20 -6.92 19.34
N LYS A 38 -19.77 -6.46 20.52
CA LYS A 38 -18.56 -5.63 20.68
C LYS A 38 -17.39 -6.38 20.04
N LYS A 39 -16.87 -5.88 18.91
CA LYS A 39 -15.70 -6.45 18.25
C LYS A 39 -14.55 -6.46 19.27
N ALA A 40 -14.03 -7.66 19.56
CA ALA A 40 -12.89 -7.83 20.44
C ALA A 40 -11.74 -6.91 19.96
N LYS A 41 -11.21 -6.08 20.87
CA LYS A 41 -10.06 -5.21 20.59
C LYS A 41 -8.88 -6.12 20.23
N LYS A 42 -8.53 -6.20 18.93
CA LYS A 42 -7.32 -6.91 18.48
C LYS A 42 -6.12 -6.27 19.18
N LYS A 43 -5.34 -7.07 19.91
CA LYS A 43 -4.07 -6.64 20.50
C LYS A 43 -3.19 -6.08 19.37
N ASN A 44 -2.71 -4.84 19.51
CA ASN A 44 -1.81 -4.23 18.53
C ASN A 44 -0.50 -5.04 18.49
N LYS A 45 -0.30 -5.84 17.44
CA LYS A 45 1.00 -6.47 17.17
C LYS A 45 1.99 -5.34 16.85
N VAL A 46 3.07 -5.24 17.62
CA VAL A 46 4.14 -4.27 17.34
C VAL A 46 4.82 -4.72 16.05
N VAL A 47 4.55 -4.03 14.94
CA VAL A 47 5.17 -4.31 13.64
C VAL A 47 6.50 -3.58 13.60
N ARG A 48 7.59 -4.29 13.28
CA ARG A 48 8.89 -3.65 13.03
C ARG A 48 8.80 -2.83 11.74
N VAL A 49 8.96 -1.52 11.86
CA VAL A 49 8.90 -0.59 10.74
C VAL A 49 10.18 0.22 10.68
N GLU A 50 10.89 0.11 9.56
CA GLU A 50 12.11 0.87 9.33
C GLU A 50 11.86 2.01 8.34
N HIS A 51 12.38 3.20 8.66
CA HIS A 51 12.27 4.39 7.82
C HIS A 51 13.66 4.91 7.42
N CYS A 52 13.81 5.16 6.13
CA CYS A 52 15.05 5.71 5.57
C CYS A 52 14.76 6.75 4.49
N ARG A 53 15.73 7.65 4.29
CA ARG A 53 15.70 8.66 3.23
C ARG A 53 16.80 8.40 2.20
N GLY A 54 16.54 8.81 0.97
CA GLY A 54 17.51 8.87 -0.12
C GLY A 54 17.41 10.21 -0.83
N LYS A 55 18.55 10.74 -1.29
CA LYS A 55 18.60 12.03 -1.98
C LYS A 55 19.51 11.94 -3.20
N ARG A 56 19.02 12.47 -4.33
CA ARG A 56 19.81 12.67 -5.55
C ARG A 56 19.43 13.99 -6.19
N LYS A 57 20.41 14.88 -6.39
CA LYS A 57 20.15 16.25 -6.88
C LYS A 57 19.05 16.92 -6.03
N ARG A 58 17.93 17.31 -6.65
CA ARG A 58 16.75 17.89 -5.97
C ARG A 58 15.70 16.85 -5.55
N SER A 59 15.83 15.60 -5.97
CA SER A 59 14.89 14.52 -5.66
C SER A 59 15.13 13.97 -4.27
N ILE A 60 14.04 13.82 -3.51
CA ILE A 60 14.04 13.27 -2.15
C ILE A 60 13.06 12.10 -2.13
N ALA A 61 13.54 10.95 -1.65
CA ALA A 61 12.75 9.74 -1.46
C ALA A 61 12.74 9.35 0.02
N ARG A 62 11.60 8.86 0.50
CA ARG A 62 11.41 8.31 1.84
C ARG A 62 10.85 6.90 1.70
N ALA A 63 11.61 5.90 2.11
CA ALA A 63 11.23 4.50 2.09
C ALA A 63 10.75 4.06 3.47
N THR A 64 9.71 3.23 3.48
CA THR A 64 9.18 2.55 4.65
C THR A 64 9.17 1.06 4.35
N VAL A 65 9.82 0.27 5.19
CA VAL A 65 9.89 -1.19 5.08
C VAL A 65 9.08 -1.81 6.21
N LYS A 66 8.29 -2.82 5.87
CA LYS A 66 7.47 -3.61 6.78
C LYS A 66 7.55 -5.09 6.40
N GLU A 67 7.30 -5.99 7.35
CA GLU A 67 7.07 -7.41 7.06
C GLU A 67 5.89 -7.54 6.08
N GLY A 68 6.04 -8.37 5.03
CA GLY A 68 5.03 -8.47 3.98
C GLY A 68 5.34 -9.50 2.89
N ASN A 69 4.75 -9.30 1.72
CA ASN A 69 4.74 -10.26 0.60
C ASN A 69 5.58 -9.78 -0.60
N GLY A 70 6.55 -8.89 -0.39
CA GLY A 70 7.45 -8.44 -1.46
C GLY A 70 6.88 -7.32 -2.33
N ARG A 71 5.88 -6.56 -1.87
CA ARG A 71 5.24 -5.52 -2.69
C ARG A 71 6.05 -4.23 -2.66
N LEU A 72 6.54 -3.81 -3.83
CA LEU A 72 7.23 -2.53 -4.01
C LEU A 72 6.31 -1.46 -4.62
N ARG A 73 6.01 -0.42 -3.83
CA ARG A 73 5.15 0.71 -4.25
C ARG A 73 5.90 2.02 -4.20
N VAL A 74 5.76 2.84 -5.25
CA VAL A 74 6.28 4.20 -5.34
C VAL A 74 5.11 5.17 -5.54
N ASN A 75 4.93 6.14 -4.65
CA ASN A 75 3.83 7.10 -4.68
C ASN A 75 2.45 6.43 -4.87
N SER A 76 2.21 5.39 -4.07
CA SER A 76 0.98 4.56 -4.09
C SER A 76 0.76 3.71 -5.35
N LYS A 77 1.60 3.82 -6.37
CA LYS A 77 1.58 2.98 -7.58
C LYS A 77 2.54 1.81 -7.45
N LEU A 78 2.23 0.69 -8.10
CA LEU A 78 3.15 -0.46 -8.16
C LEU A 78 4.30 -0.14 -9.12
N ILE A 79 5.50 -0.66 -8.85
CA ILE A 79 6.69 -0.39 -9.68
C ILE A 79 6.48 -0.77 -11.16
N SER A 80 5.80 -1.89 -11.43
CA SER A 80 5.50 -2.38 -12.79
C SER A 80 4.60 -1.43 -13.61
N SER A 81 3.86 -0.54 -12.95
CA SER A 81 2.97 0.42 -13.62
C SER A 81 3.72 1.64 -14.20
N PHE A 82 5.01 1.80 -13.91
CA PHE A 82 5.79 2.91 -14.46
C PHE A 82 6.19 2.61 -15.92
N GLY A 83 5.94 3.54 -16.84
CA GLY A 83 6.23 3.32 -18.27
C GLY A 83 7.73 3.22 -18.59
N ASN A 84 8.59 3.83 -17.77
CA ASN A 84 10.04 3.86 -18.00
C ASN A 84 10.71 2.60 -17.44
N LYS A 85 11.16 1.69 -18.32
CA LYS A 85 11.85 0.45 -17.95
C LYS A 85 13.14 0.69 -17.17
N TYR A 86 13.87 1.77 -17.45
CA TYR A 86 15.11 2.10 -16.71
C TYR A 86 14.81 2.54 -15.28
N PHE A 87 13.71 3.28 -15.08
CA PHE A 87 13.26 3.64 -13.74
C PHE A 87 13.01 2.39 -12.90
N ILE A 88 12.28 1.42 -13.44
CA ILE A 88 11.97 0.15 -12.76
C ILE A 88 13.26 -0.57 -12.37
N LYS A 89 14.16 -0.82 -13.34
CA LYS A 89 15.42 -1.54 -13.11
C LYS A 89 16.28 -0.92 -12.00
N ILE A 90 16.42 0.41 -12.00
CA ILE A 90 17.23 1.11 -10.99
C ILE A 90 16.65 0.95 -9.57
N VAL A 91 15.32 0.97 -9.43
CA VAL A 91 14.68 0.86 -8.11
C VAL A 91 14.66 -0.59 -7.61
N GLU A 92 14.60 -1.57 -8.52
CA GLU A 92 14.63 -3.01 -8.21
C GLU A 92 16.03 -3.55 -7.92
N GLU A 93 17.08 -2.89 -8.40
CA GLU A 93 18.48 -3.26 -8.18
C GLU A 93 18.83 -3.67 -6.72
N PRO A 94 18.49 -2.90 -5.66
CA PRO A 94 18.78 -3.32 -4.28
C PRO A 94 18.03 -4.57 -3.84
N LEU A 95 16.86 -4.88 -4.42
CA LEU A 95 16.13 -6.12 -4.15
C LEU A 95 16.79 -7.30 -4.87
N ALA A 96 17.25 -7.09 -6.10
CA ALA A 96 17.95 -8.12 -6.87
C ALA A 96 19.24 -8.59 -6.17
N LEU A 97 19.98 -7.67 -5.55
CA LEU A 97 21.22 -7.97 -4.81
C LEU A 97 21.00 -8.76 -3.51
N ILE A 98 19.86 -8.59 -2.85
CA ILE A 98 19.50 -9.38 -1.66
C ILE A 98 19.01 -10.78 -2.05
N GLY A 99 18.32 -10.89 -3.19
CA GLY A 99 17.73 -12.15 -3.65
C GLY A 99 16.43 -12.49 -2.89
N PRO A 100 16.20 -13.77 -2.52
CA PRO A 100 14.90 -14.27 -2.05
C PRO A 100 14.42 -13.61 -0.75
N ASP A 101 15.32 -13.09 0.07
CA ASP A 101 14.95 -12.39 1.32
C ASP A 101 14.20 -11.08 1.05
N GLY A 102 14.40 -10.45 -0.11
CA GLY A 102 13.65 -9.25 -0.51
C GLY A 102 12.15 -9.48 -0.68
N LEU A 103 11.73 -10.73 -0.91
CA LEU A 103 10.31 -11.10 -1.07
C LEU A 103 9.54 -11.15 0.26
N LYS A 104 10.24 -11.10 1.40
CA LYS A 104 9.64 -11.18 2.75
C LYS A 104 9.17 -9.81 3.28
N VAL A 105 9.41 -8.74 2.53
CA VAL A 105 9.16 -7.37 3.00
C VAL A 105 8.34 -6.56 2.00
N ASP A 106 7.38 -5.78 2.50
CA ASP A 106 6.66 -4.79 1.73
C ASP A 106 7.35 -3.43 1.85
N ILE A 107 7.55 -2.77 0.71
CA ILE A 107 8.29 -1.52 0.61
C ILE A 107 7.40 -0.44 0.00
N THR A 108 7.19 0.63 0.76
CA THR A 108 6.47 1.82 0.27
C THR A 108 7.42 3.01 0.23
N VAL A 109 7.56 3.61 -0.94
CA VAL A 109 8.42 4.77 -1.18
C VAL A 109 7.57 5.99 -1.54
N ARG A 110 7.80 7.11 -0.87
CA ARG A 110 7.25 8.42 -1.23
C ARG A 110 8.36 9.30 -1.79
N VAL A 111 8.13 9.92 -2.95
CA VAL A 111 9.15 10.65 -3.69
C VAL A 111 8.61 11.98 -4.18
N HIS A 112 9.42 13.02 -4.08
CA HIS A 112 9.09 14.35 -4.59
C HIS A 112 10.34 15.09 -5.11
N GLY A 113 10.11 16.03 -6.03
CA GLY A 113 11.12 16.93 -6.58
C GLY A 113 12.04 16.32 -7.65
N GLY A 114 12.81 17.18 -8.33
CA GLY A 114 13.72 16.81 -9.42
C GLY A 114 13.01 16.22 -10.64
N GLY A 115 13.64 15.25 -11.31
CA GLY A 115 13.10 14.57 -12.49
C GLY A 115 13.20 13.05 -12.36
N GLU A 116 12.59 12.30 -13.28
CA GLU A 116 12.36 10.85 -13.15
C GLU A 116 13.61 10.03 -12.82
N MET A 117 14.71 10.23 -13.56
CA MET A 117 15.95 9.49 -13.31
C MET A 117 16.62 9.87 -11.98
N GLY A 118 16.49 11.13 -11.56
CA GLY A 118 16.96 11.56 -10.24
C GLY A 118 16.10 10.97 -9.12
N GLN A 119 14.80 10.83 -9.35
CA GLN A 119 13.88 10.16 -8.44
C GLN A 119 14.19 8.66 -8.34
N ALA A 120 14.44 7.97 -9.45
CA ALA A 120 14.83 6.55 -9.47
C ALA A 120 16.06 6.28 -8.60
N GLN A 121 17.13 7.07 -8.79
CA GLN A 121 18.35 6.94 -7.99
C GLN A 121 18.13 7.29 -6.51
N ALA A 122 17.28 8.28 -6.20
CA ALA A 122 16.91 8.58 -4.82
C ALA A 122 16.12 7.42 -4.17
N CYS A 123 15.20 6.80 -4.90
CA CYS A 123 14.49 5.59 -4.48
C CYS A 123 15.45 4.44 -4.23
N ARG A 124 16.35 4.16 -5.18
CA ARG A 124 17.39 3.13 -5.06
C ARG A 124 18.16 3.25 -3.74
N THR A 125 18.70 4.44 -3.45
CA THR A 125 19.42 4.69 -2.19
C THR A 125 18.51 4.56 -0.96
N ALA A 126 17.26 5.04 -1.03
CA ALA A 126 16.34 4.96 0.10
C ALA A 126 15.95 3.52 0.44
N VAL A 127 15.69 2.70 -0.58
CA VAL A 127 15.35 1.28 -0.47
C VAL A 127 16.55 0.49 0.07
N ALA A 128 17.73 0.63 -0.52
CA ALA A 128 18.94 -0.06 -0.06
C ALA A 128 19.25 0.24 1.41
N ARG A 129 19.17 1.51 1.83
CA ARG A 129 19.38 1.90 3.24
C ARG A 129 18.31 1.34 4.17
N ALA A 130 17.06 1.24 3.71
CA ALA A 130 15.99 0.68 4.53
C ALA A 130 16.18 -0.83 4.71
N LEU A 131 16.55 -1.55 3.65
CA LEU A 131 16.81 -2.98 3.67
C LEU A 131 18.06 -3.32 4.50
N ALA A 132 19.13 -2.54 4.38
CA ALA A 132 20.34 -2.71 5.19
C ALA A 132 20.05 -2.53 6.70
N LYS A 133 19.17 -1.60 7.08
CA LYS A 133 18.75 -1.46 8.48
C LYS A 133 17.88 -2.62 8.96
N TYR A 134 17.05 -3.15 8.06
CA TYR A 134 16.09 -4.19 8.39
C TYR A 134 16.77 -5.56 8.57
N PHE A 135 17.63 -5.96 7.62
CA PHE A 135 18.29 -7.27 7.60
C PHE A 135 19.63 -7.30 8.35
N GLY A 136 20.31 -6.16 8.56
CA GLY A 136 21.54 -6.08 9.34
C GLY A 136 22.81 -5.84 8.52
N GLU A 137 23.97 -6.08 9.13
CA GLU A 137 25.27 -5.66 8.59
C GLU A 137 25.75 -6.47 7.37
N GLU A 138 25.35 -7.74 7.25
CA GLU A 138 25.73 -8.59 6.11
C GLU A 138 25.24 -8.01 4.77
N VAL A 139 23.97 -7.60 4.73
CA VAL A 139 23.38 -6.94 3.56
C VAL A 139 24.07 -5.60 3.28
N ARG A 140 24.49 -4.89 4.33
CA ARG A 140 25.22 -3.64 4.19
C ARG A 140 26.62 -3.86 3.60
N ALA A 141 27.30 -4.95 3.94
CA ALA A 141 28.59 -5.32 3.37
C ALA A 141 28.46 -5.61 1.88
N LYS A 142 27.50 -6.47 1.50
CA LYS A 142 27.19 -6.77 0.08
C LYS A 142 26.95 -5.50 -0.73
N TYR A 143 26.09 -4.60 -0.24
CA TYR A 143 25.85 -3.33 -0.93
C TYR A 143 27.07 -2.42 -1.05
N LYS A 144 28.02 -2.46 -0.10
CA LYS A 144 29.26 -1.68 -0.21
C LYS A 144 30.20 -2.26 -1.27
N GLU A 145 30.26 -3.59 -1.37
CA GLU A 145 31.07 -4.32 -2.35
C GLU A 145 30.56 -4.08 -3.77
N ASP A 146 29.24 -4.14 -3.98
CA ASP A 146 28.63 -3.91 -5.29
C ASP A 146 28.70 -2.45 -5.73
N ASP A 147 28.10 -1.54 -4.96
CA ASP A 147 28.10 -0.10 -5.26
C ASP A 147 27.92 0.74 -3.99
N SER A 148 29.00 1.43 -3.61
CA SER A 148 29.01 2.35 -2.48
C SER A 148 27.91 3.44 -2.55
N TYR A 149 27.42 3.82 -3.73
CA TYR A 149 26.33 4.81 -3.90
C TYR A 149 24.93 4.26 -3.55
N LEU A 150 24.75 2.95 -3.37
CA LEU A 150 23.52 2.38 -2.79
C LEU A 150 23.31 2.88 -1.36
N LEU A 151 24.39 3.04 -0.60
CA LEU A 151 24.35 3.48 0.79
C LEU A 151 24.67 4.98 0.95
N ARG A 152 25.54 5.52 0.09
CA ARG A 152 26.02 6.91 0.15
C ARG A 152 25.23 7.83 -0.80
N GLU A 153 24.78 8.95 -0.26
CA GLU A 153 24.12 9.99 -1.06
C GLU A 153 25.12 10.74 -1.97
N ASP A 154 24.77 10.93 -3.24
CA ASP A 154 25.55 11.76 -4.17
C ASP A 154 25.33 13.27 -3.87
N ARG A 155 26.40 13.91 -3.42
CA ARG A 155 26.44 15.32 -3.01
C ARG A 155 26.44 16.31 -4.18
N ARG A 156 26.74 15.88 -5.42
CA ARG A 156 26.87 16.76 -6.58
C ARG A 156 25.59 17.57 -6.83
N ARG A 157 25.75 18.87 -7.10
CA ARG A 157 24.69 19.81 -7.47
C ARG A 157 25.14 20.63 -8.67
N VAL A 158 24.17 21.21 -9.37
CA VAL A 158 24.45 22.08 -10.51
C VAL A 158 25.05 23.38 -9.97
N GLU A 159 26.22 23.74 -10.48
CA GLU A 159 26.86 25.02 -10.18
C GLU A 159 26.02 26.17 -10.73
N PRO A 160 25.90 27.30 -10.01
CA PRO A 160 25.17 28.46 -10.51
C PRO A 160 25.85 29.06 -11.75
N LYS A 161 25.06 29.73 -12.59
CA LYS A 161 25.58 30.48 -13.75
C LYS A 161 26.41 31.67 -13.24
N LYS A 162 27.57 31.89 -13.86
CA LYS A 162 28.41 33.08 -13.63
C LYS A 162 28.16 34.11 -14.74
N TYR A 163 28.43 35.38 -14.45
CA TYR A 163 28.37 36.48 -15.43
C TYR A 163 29.39 36.26 -16.56
N MET A 164 29.22 36.92 -17.72
CA MET A 164 30.09 36.81 -18.93
C MET A 164 30.13 35.41 -19.58
N GLY A 165 29.04 34.66 -19.54
CA GLY A 165 28.94 33.39 -20.24
C GLY A 165 27.55 32.76 -20.14
N PRO A 166 27.21 31.77 -20.99
CA PRO A 166 25.90 31.15 -20.99
C PRO A 166 25.71 30.14 -19.85
N LYS A 167 26.77 29.52 -19.34
CA LYS A 167 26.73 28.44 -18.32
C LYS A 167 27.66 28.75 -17.14
N ALA A 168 27.74 27.83 -16.17
CA ALA A 168 28.59 27.98 -14.98
C ALA A 168 30.08 28.21 -15.30
N ARG A 169 30.59 27.55 -16.36
CA ARG A 169 32.01 27.62 -16.76
C ARG A 169 32.24 28.06 -18.21
N ALA A 170 31.27 27.83 -19.10
CA ALA A 170 31.40 28.21 -20.51
C ALA A 170 31.43 29.74 -20.63
N ARG A 171 32.37 30.25 -21.44
CA ARG A 171 32.54 31.67 -21.76
C ARG A 171 32.06 31.94 -23.18
N ASN A 172 31.67 33.18 -23.44
CA ASN A 172 31.41 33.63 -24.81
C ASN A 172 32.73 33.62 -25.60
N GLN A 173 32.63 33.45 -26.92
CA GLN A 173 33.77 33.55 -27.82
C GLN A 173 34.37 34.96 -27.75
N LYS A 174 35.71 35.05 -27.68
CA LYS A 174 36.45 36.31 -27.78
C LYS A 174 36.79 36.57 -29.25
N SER A 175 36.67 37.82 -29.68
CA SER A 175 37.13 38.29 -31.00
C SER A 175 38.39 39.16 -30.81
N TYR A 176 39.40 38.92 -31.64
CA TYR A 176 40.63 39.73 -31.72
C TYR A 176 40.66 40.46 -33.07
N ARG A 177 41.40 41.57 -33.15
CA ARG A 177 41.63 42.36 -34.36
C ARG A 177 43.10 42.32 -34.72
#